data_AF-K1SJV4-F1
#
_entry.id   AF-K1SJV4-F1
#
_cell.length_a   1.000
_cell.length_b   1.000
_cell.length_c   1.000
_cell.angle_alpha   90.00
_cell.angle_beta   90.00
_cell.angle_gamma   90.00
#
_symmetry.space_group_name_H-M   'P 1'
#
loop_
_entity.id
_entity.type
_entity.pdbx_description
1 polymer ?
#
loop_
_entity_poly.entity_id
_entity_poly.type
_entity_poly.pdbx_seq_one_letter_code
_entity_poly.pdbx_strand_id
1 'polypeptide(L)'
;MIPALNFKSIELYLFVVFVCLIYLLLTIISSRAFIKPEYLPYVKRRSRVPGILILALAAVALVGWLTGVTLFRAKSYSKLISVQDGDFAEDVAEIDFSSVPVLDSSSANKIAERTLGDLSDKVSQFVVSPYSTQINYKNTPVRVTALAYGDIFKWIKNTKEGLPAYII
;
A
#
# COMPACT_ATOMS: atom_id res chain seq x y z
N MET A 1 -13.88 -8.35 -14.26
CA MET A 1 -12.66 -9.08 -13.83
C MET A 1 -13.13 -10.36 -13.15
N ILE A 2 -12.63 -11.53 -13.56
CA ILE A 2 -12.96 -12.78 -12.86
C ILE A 2 -12.15 -12.82 -11.56
N PRO A 3 -12.78 -13.14 -10.41
CA PRO A 3 -12.07 -13.16 -9.13
C PRO A 3 -11.02 -14.27 -9.13
N ALA A 4 -9.96 -14.07 -8.36
CA ALA A 4 -8.98 -15.13 -8.13
C ALA A 4 -9.65 -16.34 -7.46
N LEU A 5 -9.35 -17.54 -7.96
CA LEU A 5 -9.86 -18.80 -7.44
C LEU A 5 -9.14 -19.15 -6.13
N ASN A 6 -9.54 -18.45 -5.07
CA ASN A 6 -8.96 -18.56 -3.74
C ASN A 6 -10.09 -18.67 -2.72
N PHE A 7 -10.09 -19.76 -1.93
CA PHE A 7 -11.08 -19.97 -0.88
C PHE A 7 -11.03 -18.94 0.25
N LYS A 8 -9.97 -18.12 0.34
CA LYS A 8 -9.85 -17.03 1.29
C LYS A 8 -10.31 -15.68 0.72
N SER A 9 -10.48 -15.56 -0.59
CA SER A 9 -10.86 -14.28 -1.20
C SER A 9 -12.36 -14.05 -1.04
N ILE A 10 -12.72 -12.89 -0.46
CA ILE A 10 -14.12 -12.48 -0.34
C ILE A 10 -14.80 -12.31 -1.70
N GLU A 11 -14.02 -11.90 -2.70
CA GLU A 11 -14.48 -11.66 -4.08
C GLU A 11 -15.02 -12.93 -4.74
N LEU A 12 -14.43 -14.11 -4.46
CA LEU A 12 -14.92 -15.38 -4.98
C LEU A 12 -16.32 -15.69 -4.45
N TYR A 13 -16.54 -15.51 -3.15
CA TYR A 13 -17.84 -15.75 -2.52
C TYR A 13 -18.93 -14.82 -3.06
N LEU A 14 -18.62 -13.53 -3.21
CA LEU A 14 -19.53 -12.54 -3.79
C LEU A 14 -19.89 -12.89 -5.24
N PHE A 15 -18.91 -13.32 -6.03
CA PHE A 15 -19.14 -13.75 -7.40
C PHE A 15 -20.05 -14.98 -7.50
N VAL A 16 -19.87 -15.98 -6.65
CA VAL A 16 -20.74 -17.18 -6.63
C VAL A 16 -22.18 -16.81 -6.28
N VAL A 17 -22.39 -15.97 -5.26
CA VAL A 17 -23.73 -15.47 -4.91
C VAL A 17 -24.34 -14.69 -6.08
N PHE A 18 -23.57 -13.84 -6.74
CA PHE A 18 -24.01 -13.07 -7.90
C PHE A 18 -24.45 -13.95 -9.08
N VAL A 19 -23.69 -15.00 -9.40
CA VAL A 19 -24.06 -15.98 -10.44
C VAL A 19 -25.35 -16.72 -10.06
N CYS A 20 -25.50 -17.13 -8.80
CA CYS A 20 -26.74 -17.75 -8.32
C CYS A 20 -27.94 -16.81 -8.43
N LEU A 21 -27.79 -15.52 -8.12
CA LEU A 21 -28.85 -14.52 -8.27
C LEU A 21 -29.24 -14.32 -9.75
N ILE A 22 -28.26 -14.23 -10.65
CA ILE A 22 -28.54 -14.14 -12.09
C ILE A 22 -29.29 -15.37 -12.57
N TYR A 23 -28.88 -16.57 -12.16
CA TYR A 23 -29.57 -17.80 -12.53
C TYR A 23 -31.03 -17.82 -12.04
N LEU A 24 -31.28 -17.34 -10.82
CA LEU A 24 -32.63 -17.22 -10.27
C LEU A 24 -33.47 -16.21 -11.07
N LEU A 25 -32.93 -15.04 -11.38
CA LEU A 25 -33.59 -14.02 -12.19
C LEU A 25 -33.94 -14.55 -13.59
N LEU A 26 -33.00 -15.19 -14.27
CA LEU A 26 -33.22 -15.80 -15.58
C LEU A 26 -34.29 -16.90 -15.52
N THR A 27 -34.29 -17.71 -14.46
CA THR A 27 -35.31 -18.75 -14.26
C THR A 27 -36.70 -18.16 -14.06
N ILE A 28 -36.82 -17.06 -13.31
CA ILE A 28 -38.09 -16.35 -13.08
C ILE A 28 -38.60 -15.72 -14.40
N ILE A 29 -37.72 -15.09 -15.18
CA ILE A 29 -38.06 -14.46 -16.47
C ILE A 29 -38.48 -15.53 -17.50
N SER A 30 -37.69 -16.60 -17.64
CA SER A 30 -37.94 -17.68 -18.61
C SER A 30 -39.24 -18.44 -18.33
N SER A 31 -39.56 -18.66 -17.05
CA SER A 31 -40.81 -19.33 -16.65
C SER A 31 -42.05 -18.42 -16.70
N ARG A 32 -41.89 -17.11 -16.98
CA ARG A 32 -42.95 -16.09 -16.92
C ARG A 32 -43.81 -16.19 -15.64
N ALA A 33 -43.18 -16.54 -14.52
CA ALA A 33 -43.87 -16.80 -13.26
C ALA A 33 -44.66 -15.58 -12.73
N PHE A 34 -44.30 -14.37 -13.17
CA PHE A 34 -45.04 -13.14 -12.88
C PHE A 34 -46.40 -13.03 -13.58
N ILE A 35 -46.59 -13.69 -14.72
CA ILE A 35 -47.83 -13.62 -15.54
C ILE A 35 -48.71 -14.84 -15.29
N LYS A 36 -48.11 -16.00 -15.00
CA LYS A 36 -48.83 -17.26 -14.73
C LYS A 36 -48.38 -17.86 -13.40
N PRO A 37 -49.15 -17.71 -12.30
CA PRO A 37 -48.77 -18.20 -10.97
C PRO A 37 -48.66 -19.73 -10.89
N GLU A 38 -49.19 -20.48 -11.87
CA GLU A 38 -49.06 -21.94 -11.98
C GLU A 38 -47.60 -22.42 -12.15
N TYR A 39 -46.67 -21.54 -12.58
CA TYR A 39 -45.25 -21.86 -12.73
C TYR A 39 -44.43 -21.61 -11.46
N LEU A 40 -45.03 -21.07 -10.39
CA LEU A 40 -44.39 -20.92 -9.07
C LEU A 40 -43.80 -22.22 -8.49
N PRO A 41 -44.49 -23.39 -8.52
CA PRO A 41 -43.89 -24.65 -8.07
C PRO A 41 -42.66 -25.07 -8.90
N TYR A 42 -42.63 -24.74 -10.19
CA TYR A 42 -41.49 -25.01 -11.07
C TYR A 42 -40.26 -24.16 -10.68
N VAL A 43 -40.46 -22.86 -10.48
CA VAL A 43 -39.41 -21.95 -9.99
C VAL A 43 -38.93 -22.36 -8.60
N LYS A 44 -39.84 -22.75 -7.69
CA LYS A 44 -39.49 -23.21 -6.34
C LYS A 44 -38.62 -24.47 -6.36
N ARG A 45 -38.89 -25.41 -7.27
CA ARG A 45 -38.07 -26.64 -7.43
C ARG A 45 -36.67 -26.32 -7.94
N ARG A 46 -36.55 -25.42 -8.93
CA ARG A 46 -35.27 -25.04 -9.55
C ARG A 46 -34.44 -24.07 -8.71
N SER A 47 -35.10 -23.28 -7.86
CA SER A 47 -34.48 -22.33 -6.91
C SER A 47 -33.90 -22.99 -5.64
N ARG A 48 -34.29 -24.25 -5.32
CA ARG A 48 -33.76 -24.96 -4.15
C ARG A 48 -32.24 -25.10 -4.15
N VAL A 49 -31.66 -25.49 -5.28
CA VAL A 49 -30.20 -25.72 -5.40
C VAL A 49 -29.39 -24.43 -5.18
N PRO A 50 -29.65 -23.32 -5.91
CA PRO A 50 -28.95 -22.06 -5.65
C PRO A 50 -29.29 -21.47 -4.27
N GLY A 51 -30.51 -21.68 -3.75
CA GLY A 51 -30.89 -21.23 -2.41
C GLY A 51 -30.10 -21.91 -1.29
N ILE A 52 -29.93 -23.24 -1.36
CA ILE A 52 -29.10 -23.99 -0.41
C ILE A 52 -27.64 -23.53 -0.49
N LEU A 53 -27.15 -23.28 -1.70
CA LEU A 53 -25.77 -22.84 -1.92
C LEU A 53 -25.51 -21.45 -1.30
N ILE A 54 -26.42 -20.49 -1.51
CA ILE A 54 -26.34 -19.17 -0.89
C ILE A 54 -26.40 -19.29 0.65
N LEU A 55 -27.28 -20.15 1.18
CA LEU A 55 -27.42 -20.35 2.62
C LEU A 55 -26.15 -20.97 3.24
N ALA A 56 -25.53 -21.94 2.57
CA ALA A 56 -24.27 -22.52 2.99
C ALA A 56 -23.14 -21.48 3.01
N LEU A 57 -23.05 -20.62 1.98
CA LEU A 57 -22.08 -19.54 1.94
C LEU A 57 -22.31 -18.50 3.05
N ALA A 58 -23.57 -18.15 3.32
CA ALA A 58 -23.93 -17.25 4.41
C ALA A 58 -23.54 -17.84 5.78
N ALA A 59 -23.74 -19.14 5.99
CA ALA A 59 -23.32 -19.82 7.21
C ALA A 59 -21.80 -19.78 7.40
N VAL A 60 -21.02 -20.03 6.34
CA VAL A 60 -19.55 -19.93 6.37
C VAL A 60 -19.10 -18.51 6.68
N ALA A 61 -19.71 -17.50 6.06
CA ALA A 61 -19.41 -16.10 6.32
C ALA A 61 -19.74 -15.70 7.78
N LEU A 62 -20.85 -16.18 8.32
CA LEU A 62 -21.28 -15.90 9.69
C LEU A 62 -20.33 -16.54 10.71
N VAL A 63 -19.94 -17.80 10.51
CA VAL A 63 -18.94 -18.47 11.36
C VAL A 63 -17.57 -17.79 11.26
N GLY A 64 -17.15 -17.40 10.06
CA GLY A 64 -15.92 -16.62 9.85
C GLY A 64 -15.97 -15.28 10.56
N TRP A 65 -17.12 -14.60 10.55
CA TRP A 65 -17.31 -13.35 11.25
C TRP A 65 -17.28 -13.54 12.76
N LEU A 66 -18.05 -14.48 13.32
CA LEU A 66 -18.07 -14.77 14.76
C LEU A 66 -16.68 -15.12 15.31
N THR A 67 -15.90 -15.91 14.56
CA THR A 67 -14.54 -16.29 14.97
C THR A 67 -13.51 -15.17 14.75
N GLY A 68 -13.78 -14.25 13.83
CA GLY A 68 -12.93 -13.10 13.52
C GLY A 68 -13.17 -11.86 14.38
N VAL A 69 -14.30 -11.77 15.08
CA VAL A 69 -14.67 -10.62 15.91
C VAL A 69 -13.63 -10.40 17.04
N THR A 70 -13.17 -9.16 17.16
CA THR A 70 -12.14 -8.72 18.11
C THR A 70 -12.53 -8.96 19.57
N LEU A 71 -13.83 -8.97 19.89
CA LEU A 71 -14.33 -9.30 21.23
C LEU A 71 -13.88 -10.70 21.69
N PHE A 72 -13.89 -11.70 20.81
CA PHE A 72 -13.48 -13.07 21.16
C PHE A 72 -11.96 -13.30 21.04
N ARG A 73 -11.26 -12.48 20.24
CA ARG A 73 -9.80 -12.62 20.01
C ARG A 73 -8.93 -11.63 20.79
N ALA A 74 -9.49 -10.76 21.63
CA ALA A 74 -8.74 -9.75 22.38
C ALA A 74 -7.54 -10.32 23.15
N LYS A 75 -7.72 -11.47 23.81
CA LYS A 75 -6.64 -12.16 24.55
C LYS A 75 -5.51 -12.65 23.64
N SER A 76 -5.83 -13.11 22.43
CA SER A 76 -4.82 -13.54 21.46
C SER A 76 -4.06 -12.35 20.88
N TYR A 77 -4.74 -11.22 20.66
CA TYR A 77 -4.08 -9.99 20.19
C TYR A 77 -3.20 -9.36 21.26
N SER A 78 -3.63 -9.33 22.53
CA SER A 78 -2.82 -8.82 23.64
C SER A 78 -1.53 -9.62 23.83
N LYS A 79 -1.55 -10.94 23.59
CA LYS A 79 -0.37 -11.80 23.69
C LYS A 79 0.63 -11.69 22.53
N LEU A 80 0.28 -10.99 21.43
CA LEU A 80 1.23 -10.76 20.34
C LEU A 80 2.36 -9.81 20.76
N ILE A 81 2.12 -8.97 21.77
CA ILE A 81 3.09 -8.03 22.29
C ILE A 81 3.46 -8.50 23.70
N SER A 82 4.69 -9.01 23.86
CA SER A 82 5.25 -9.22 25.19
C SER A 82 5.61 -7.86 25.78
N VAL A 83 4.84 -7.40 26.76
CA VAL A 83 5.23 -6.22 27.54
C VAL A 83 6.41 -6.65 28.40
N GLN A 84 7.56 -6.02 28.18
CA GLN A 84 8.73 -6.14 29.04
C GLN A 84 8.80 -4.87 29.87
N ASP A 85 9.01 -5.01 31.17
CA ASP A 85 9.32 -3.88 32.04
C ASP A 85 10.78 -3.50 31.78
N GLY A 86 11.00 -2.34 31.15
CA GLY A 86 12.32 -1.78 30.87
C GLY A 86 12.66 -0.65 31.83
N ASP A 87 13.92 -0.57 32.25
CA ASP A 87 14.41 0.54 33.08
C ASP A 87 14.97 1.62 32.15
N PHE A 88 14.27 2.75 32.07
CA PHE A 88 14.66 3.88 31.24
C PHE A 88 16.08 4.41 31.55
N ALA A 89 16.60 4.18 32.75
CA ALA A 89 17.96 4.62 33.13
C ALA A 89 19.06 3.71 32.55
N GLU A 90 18.79 2.42 32.34
CA GLU A 90 19.74 1.47 31.74
C GLU A 90 19.56 1.33 30.22
N ASP A 91 18.31 1.42 29.74
CA ASP A 91 17.96 1.15 28.33
C ASP A 91 18.13 2.37 27.41
N VAL A 92 18.15 3.59 27.96
CA VAL A 92 18.38 4.82 27.19
C VAL A 92 19.85 5.20 27.32
N ALA A 93 20.69 4.62 26.46
CA ALA A 93 22.05 5.12 26.27
C ALA A 93 21.99 6.61 25.94
N GLU A 94 22.84 7.41 26.60
CA GLU A 94 22.99 8.85 26.35
C GLU A 94 23.20 9.08 24.85
N ILE A 95 22.14 9.55 24.17
CA ILE A 95 22.14 9.68 22.72
C ILE A 95 23.12 10.78 22.37
N ASP A 96 24.17 10.44 21.62
CA ASP A 96 25.05 11.42 21.02
C ASP A 96 24.24 12.30 20.06
N PHE A 97 23.90 13.51 20.52
CA PHE A 97 23.10 14.49 19.78
C PHE A 97 23.74 14.90 18.45
N SER A 98 25.03 14.62 18.23
CA SER A 98 25.69 14.83 16.94
C SER A 98 25.20 13.86 15.84
N SER A 99 24.60 12.73 16.22
CA SER A 99 24.05 11.73 15.31
C SER A 99 22.61 12.02 14.85
N VAL A 100 22.00 13.08 15.38
CA VAL A 100 20.63 13.48 15.03
C VAL A 100 20.67 14.45 13.85
N PRO A 101 19.96 14.17 12.74
CA PRO A 101 19.87 15.10 11.61
C PRO A 101 19.09 16.35 12.00
N VAL A 102 19.79 17.48 12.11
CA VAL A 102 19.19 18.78 12.44
C VAL A 102 18.64 19.53 11.21
N LEU A 103 19.03 19.11 10.00
CA LEU A 103 18.76 19.84 8.76
C LEU A 103 17.62 19.21 7.96
N ASP A 104 16.59 20.00 7.64
CA ASP A 104 15.52 19.59 6.75
C ASP A 104 15.97 19.56 5.28
N SER A 105 15.21 18.84 4.43
CA SER A 105 15.55 18.71 3.01
C SER A 105 15.53 20.05 2.27
N SER A 106 14.62 20.96 2.63
CA SER A 106 14.48 22.24 1.91
C SER A 106 15.63 23.19 2.22
N SER A 107 16.08 23.25 3.48
CA SER A 107 17.25 24.05 3.86
C SER A 107 18.54 23.46 3.30
N ALA A 108 18.69 22.14 3.30
CA ALA A 108 19.84 21.48 2.68
C ALA A 108 19.95 21.79 1.18
N ASN A 109 18.84 21.75 0.44
CA ASN A 109 18.85 22.10 -0.98
C ASN A 109 19.24 23.57 -1.21
N LYS A 110 18.76 24.51 -0.38
CA LYS A 110 19.16 25.93 -0.47
C LYS A 110 20.64 26.14 -0.16
N ILE A 111 21.21 25.38 0.77
CA ILE A 111 22.64 25.42 1.06
C ILE A 111 23.41 24.87 -0.15
N ALA A 112 22.98 23.73 -0.69
CA ALA A 112 23.58 23.14 -1.89
C ALA A 112 23.51 24.08 -3.11
N GLU A 113 22.42 24.83 -3.31
CA GLU A 113 22.31 25.84 -4.37
C GLU A 113 23.33 26.97 -4.21
N ARG A 114 23.56 27.43 -2.97
CA ARG A 114 24.59 28.42 -2.67
C ARG A 114 25.99 27.87 -2.90
N THR A 115 26.27 26.66 -2.42
CA THR A 115 27.55 25.98 -2.63
C THR A 115 27.83 25.72 -4.11
N LEU A 116 26.80 25.36 -4.89
CA LEU A 116 26.93 25.26 -6.33
C LEU A 116 27.27 26.61 -6.94
N GLY A 117 26.60 27.69 -6.49
CA GLY A 117 26.87 29.08 -6.88
C GLY A 117 28.31 29.54 -6.69
N ASP A 118 28.97 29.09 -5.63
CA ASP A 118 30.38 29.39 -5.34
C ASP A 118 31.35 28.68 -6.32
N LEU A 119 30.95 27.54 -6.89
CA LEU A 119 31.71 26.78 -7.87
C LEU A 119 31.52 27.34 -9.29
N SER A 120 32.13 28.49 -9.55
CA SER A 120 31.96 29.26 -10.80
C SER A 120 32.16 28.47 -12.10
N ASP A 121 32.94 27.37 -12.08
CA ASP A 121 33.17 26.48 -13.22
C ASP A 121 32.03 25.50 -13.49
N LYS A 122 31.18 25.19 -12.49
CA LYS A 122 30.09 24.20 -12.57
C LYS A 122 28.68 24.81 -12.63
N VAL A 123 28.48 26.05 -12.16
CA VAL A 123 27.17 26.74 -12.14
C VAL A 123 26.51 26.81 -13.51
N SER A 124 27.28 27.05 -14.57
CA SER A 124 26.73 27.23 -15.92
C SER A 124 26.16 25.93 -16.49
N GLN A 125 26.72 24.78 -16.09
CA GLN A 125 26.43 23.49 -16.70
C GLN A 125 25.40 22.66 -15.91
N PHE A 126 25.38 22.82 -14.59
CA PHE A 126 24.60 21.98 -13.69
C PHE A 126 23.68 22.81 -12.78
N VAL A 127 22.63 22.16 -12.29
CA VAL A 127 21.67 22.67 -11.31
C VAL A 127 21.58 21.65 -10.18
N VAL A 128 21.23 22.09 -8.98
CA VAL A 128 21.01 21.19 -7.84
C VAL A 128 19.74 20.35 -8.07
N SER A 129 19.83 19.03 -7.89
CA SER A 129 18.65 18.16 -7.94
C SER A 129 17.65 18.54 -6.85
N PRO A 130 16.33 18.56 -7.14
CA PRO A 130 15.32 18.80 -6.11
C PRO A 130 15.26 17.67 -5.06
N TYR A 131 15.83 16.49 -5.39
CA TYR A 131 15.87 15.34 -4.50
C TYR A 131 17.20 15.29 -3.74
N SER A 132 17.10 15.36 -2.41
CA SER A 132 18.21 15.10 -1.49
C SER A 132 17.97 13.81 -0.72
N THR A 133 19.03 13.01 -0.57
CA THR A 133 19.00 11.74 0.17
C THR A 133 19.84 11.89 1.42
N GLN A 134 19.29 11.47 2.55
CA GLN A 134 20.04 11.43 3.79
C GLN A 134 20.82 10.11 3.89
N ILE A 135 22.11 10.21 4.15
CA ILE A 135 23.00 9.05 4.36
C ILE A 135 23.79 9.25 5.64
N ASN A 136 24.27 8.16 6.23
CA ASN A 136 25.27 8.25 7.27
C ASN A 136 26.66 8.21 6.60
N TYR A 137 27.41 9.30 6.71
CA TYR A 137 28.77 9.39 6.21
C TYR A 137 29.72 9.61 7.39
N LYS A 138 30.68 8.69 7.59
CA LYS A 138 31.65 8.72 8.70
C LYS A 138 31.01 8.86 10.09
N ASN A 139 29.92 8.13 10.35
CA ASN A 139 29.13 8.16 11.58
C ASN A 139 28.38 9.49 11.83
N THR A 140 28.26 10.35 10.82
CA THR A 140 27.49 11.60 10.90
C THR A 140 26.37 11.60 9.86
N PRO A 141 25.13 11.95 10.23
CA PRO A 141 24.05 12.09 9.26
C PRO A 141 24.31 13.30 8.35
N VAL A 142 24.46 13.07 7.05
CA VAL A 142 24.62 14.13 6.04
C VAL A 142 23.54 14.00 4.97
N ARG A 143 23.17 15.12 4.33
CA ARG A 143 22.23 15.11 3.20
C ARG A 143 23.00 15.33 1.93
N VAL A 144 22.96 14.34 1.04
CA VAL A 144 23.63 14.40 -0.25
C VAL A 144 22.64 14.83 -1.32
N THR A 145 23.04 15.81 -2.11
CA THR A 145 22.27 16.28 -3.27
C THR A 145 23.09 16.10 -4.54
N ALA A 146 22.51 15.39 -5.51
CA ALA A 146 23.15 15.17 -6.79
C ALA A 146 23.02 16.42 -7.69
N LEU A 147 23.97 16.57 -8.62
CA LEU A 147 23.85 17.56 -9.69
C LEU A 147 22.90 17.03 -10.78
N ALA A 148 22.14 17.93 -11.38
CA ALA A 148 21.25 17.69 -12.51
C ALA A 148 21.64 18.62 -13.67
N TYR A 149 21.30 18.23 -14.89
CA TYR A 149 21.49 19.12 -16.04
C TYR A 149 20.39 20.18 -16.05
N GLY A 150 20.78 21.46 -16.22
CA GLY A 150 19.81 22.56 -16.25
C GLY A 150 18.89 22.54 -17.47
N ASP A 151 19.37 21.99 -18.59
CA ASP A 151 18.64 21.98 -19.87
C ASP A 151 18.96 20.72 -20.68
N ILE A 152 18.05 20.36 -21.60
CA ILE A 152 18.23 19.24 -22.54
C ILE A 152 19.50 19.42 -23.39
N PHE A 153 19.82 20.64 -23.81
CA PHE A 153 21.03 20.93 -24.59
C PHE A 153 22.33 20.67 -23.79
N LYS A 154 22.33 20.97 -22.49
CA LYS A 154 23.46 20.70 -21.58
C LYS A 154 23.63 19.20 -21.36
N TRP A 155 22.52 18.46 -21.28
CA TRP A 155 22.54 17.01 -21.21
C TRP A 155 23.16 16.39 -22.48
N ILE A 156 22.67 16.75 -23.68
CA ILE A 156 23.20 16.21 -24.96
C ILE A 156 24.70 16.44 -25.11
N LYS A 157 25.19 17.62 -24.71
CA LYS A 157 26.62 17.97 -24.79
C LYS A 157 27.49 17.11 -23.86
N ASN A 158 26.96 16.71 -22.71
CA ASN A 158 27.70 16.04 -21.64
C ASN A 158 27.31 14.55 -21.44
N THR A 159 26.52 13.97 -22.34
CA THR A 159 26.08 12.55 -22.27
C THR A 159 27.24 11.55 -22.15
N LYS A 160 28.44 11.89 -22.64
CA LYS A 160 29.62 11.00 -22.58
C LYS A 160 30.36 11.05 -21.24
N GLU A 161 30.36 12.19 -20.55
CA GLU A 161 31.12 12.41 -19.32
C GLU A 161 30.28 12.13 -18.05
N GLY A 162 28.96 12.21 -18.16
CA GLY A 162 28.05 11.95 -17.04
C GLY A 162 28.05 13.09 -16.00
N LEU A 163 27.46 12.81 -14.83
CA LEU A 163 27.41 13.78 -13.73
C LEU A 163 28.74 13.77 -12.95
N PRO A 164 29.44 14.91 -12.84
CA PRO A 164 30.82 14.92 -12.36
C PRO A 164 30.95 14.91 -10.83
N ALA A 165 29.92 15.31 -10.09
CA ALA A 165 29.99 15.49 -8.64
C ALA A 165 28.61 15.48 -7.96
N TYR A 166 28.64 15.44 -6.63
CA TYR A 166 27.51 15.61 -5.72
C TYR A 166 27.93 16.52 -4.56
N ILE A 167 26.97 17.15 -3.89
CA ILE A 167 27.18 18.05 -2.75
C ILE A 167 26.76 17.31 -1.47
N ILE A 168 27.60 17.38 -0.42
CA ILE A 168 27.34 16.84 0.93
C ILE A 168 27.06 18.01 1.87
#